data_AF-A0A2I1H9X6-F1
#
_entry.id   AF-A0A2I1H9X6-F1
#
_cell.length_a   1.000
_cell.length_b   1.000
_cell.length_c   1.000
_cell.angle_alpha   90.00
_cell.angle_beta   90.00
_cell.angle_gamma   90.00
#
_symmetry.space_group_name_H-M   'P 1'
#
loop_
_entity.id
_entity.type
_entity.pdbx_description
1 polymer ?
#
loop_
_entity_poly.entity_id
_entity_poly.type
_entity_poly.pdbx_seq_one_letter_code
_entity_poly.pdbx_strand_id
1 'polypeptide(L)'
;MTKKSKTNNKSTLQSLKQLLIPIKISIGGFILADIFYTLYQDKFDKYYFSKVIEKGTQPKVNISSLQYISQPEIVEHFKRIFKPYKNQSLYHVICGERGTGKTTLIKTALKEDGQGVIYINIPTNLNKLDETFNKALKNFKILPSGSLLKQIAQKILYFKTNSKTVIKWEDNLEAFKNGAKRYKMKHGNPPVIIYDNVDRLVPKHAEVLNILQEDAKDNADDMKYIAVFVSNKTSALKRMKARTNAWTRVSKPVVEINNLSKEESINYLVNKRGIKTMKEGKIDITEAEKLYELVGGCIMDLEAVADEFLNLKQSSEEIKQQKFIEIDNEFNIAKLHKNQPNHEAGKHIIKTLNSNGMLDYLTYSKLFNNPEEANKVLETNIFAYNPIKNIITFNSRAIECYIRENAGIFI
;
A
#
# COMPACT_ATOMS: atom_id res chain seq x y z
N MET A 1 -19.13 -6.94 84.18
CA MET A 1 -19.29 -6.22 82.89
C MET A 1 -19.26 -7.21 81.72
N THR A 2 -20.35 -7.89 81.33
CA THR A 2 -20.32 -8.83 80.15
C THR A 2 -21.69 -9.29 79.61
N LYS A 3 -22.74 -8.46 79.65
CA LYS A 3 -24.04 -8.83 79.00
C LYS A 3 -24.62 -7.80 78.02
N LYS A 4 -24.05 -6.59 77.90
CA LYS A 4 -24.56 -5.55 76.97
C LYS A 4 -23.88 -5.53 75.58
N SER A 5 -22.79 -6.26 75.33
CA SER A 5 -22.10 -6.21 74.02
C SER A 5 -22.49 -7.32 73.03
N LYS A 6 -23.14 -8.42 73.45
CA LYS A 6 -23.53 -9.52 72.54
C LYS A 6 -24.84 -9.28 71.78
N THR A 7 -25.78 -8.52 72.35
CA THR A 7 -27.10 -8.24 71.74
C THR A 7 -27.03 -7.16 70.66
N ASN A 8 -26.20 -6.12 70.84
CA ASN A 8 -25.99 -5.08 69.83
C ASN A 8 -25.23 -5.57 68.58
N ASN A 9 -24.39 -6.61 68.71
CA ASN A 9 -23.68 -7.19 67.56
C ASN A 9 -24.56 -8.13 66.71
N LYS A 10 -25.60 -8.76 67.30
CA LYS A 10 -26.52 -9.63 66.55
C LYS A 10 -27.51 -8.81 65.71
N SER A 11 -28.06 -7.70 66.25
CA SER A 11 -29.00 -6.84 65.52
C SER A 11 -28.32 -6.08 64.38
N THR A 12 -27.08 -5.60 64.58
CA THR A 12 -26.27 -4.98 63.51
C THR A 12 -25.84 -5.98 62.44
N LEU A 13 -25.51 -7.23 62.80
CA LEU A 13 -25.20 -8.27 61.80
C LEU A 13 -26.43 -8.69 61.00
N GLN A 14 -27.62 -8.65 61.62
CA GLN A 14 -28.89 -8.98 60.96
C GLN A 14 -29.38 -7.85 60.05
N SER A 15 -29.20 -6.59 60.44
CA SER A 15 -29.46 -5.43 59.59
C SER A 15 -28.47 -5.33 58.43
N LEU A 16 -27.18 -5.66 58.64
CA LEU A 16 -26.18 -5.80 57.58
C LEU A 16 -26.58 -6.91 56.58
N LYS A 17 -27.05 -8.07 57.06
CA LYS A 17 -27.55 -9.15 56.19
C LYS A 17 -28.80 -8.75 55.40
N GLN A 18 -29.73 -7.98 56.00
CA GLN A 18 -30.90 -7.45 55.31
C GLN A 18 -30.55 -6.39 54.26
N LEU A 19 -29.50 -5.59 54.47
CA LEU A 19 -28.99 -4.65 53.47
C LEU A 19 -28.24 -5.35 52.32
N LEU A 20 -27.60 -6.49 52.59
CA LEU A 20 -26.84 -7.25 51.59
C LEU A 20 -27.72 -7.95 50.54
N ILE A 21 -28.98 -8.28 50.87
CA ILE A 21 -29.93 -8.93 49.95
C ILE A 21 -30.29 -8.02 48.75
N PRO A 22 -30.77 -6.77 48.94
CA PRO A 22 -31.06 -5.87 47.82
C PRO A 22 -29.80 -5.48 47.04
N ILE A 23 -28.64 -5.38 47.71
CA ILE A 23 -27.35 -5.17 47.05
C ILE A 23 -27.01 -6.34 46.12
N LYS A 24 -27.17 -7.60 46.56
CA LYS A 24 -26.93 -8.79 45.74
C LYS A 24 -27.90 -8.90 44.55
N ILE A 25 -29.17 -8.58 44.74
CA ILE A 25 -30.18 -8.57 43.67
C ILE A 25 -29.85 -7.47 42.64
N SER A 26 -29.46 -6.29 43.09
CA SER A 26 -29.03 -5.18 42.23
C SER A 26 -27.78 -5.56 41.42
N ILE A 27 -26.76 -6.14 42.06
CA ILE A 27 -25.55 -6.64 41.39
C ILE A 27 -25.90 -7.73 40.36
N GLY A 28 -26.77 -8.67 40.70
CA GLY A 28 -27.23 -9.72 39.78
C GLY A 28 -27.97 -9.18 38.56
N GLY A 29 -28.85 -8.19 38.75
CA GLY A 29 -29.54 -7.49 37.67
C GLY A 29 -28.58 -6.71 36.76
N PHE A 30 -27.58 -6.04 37.35
CA PHE A 30 -26.52 -5.38 36.60
C PHE A 30 -25.70 -6.37 35.75
N ILE A 31 -25.32 -7.53 36.31
CA ILE A 31 -24.57 -8.56 35.57
C ILE A 31 -25.39 -9.09 34.39
N LEU A 32 -26.68 -9.35 34.58
CA LEU A 32 -27.55 -9.81 33.50
C LEU A 32 -27.73 -8.75 32.41
N ALA A 33 -27.99 -7.50 32.79
CA ALA A 33 -28.09 -6.39 31.84
C ALA A 33 -26.79 -6.22 31.04
N ASP A 34 -25.64 -6.40 31.69
CA ASP A 34 -24.33 -6.31 31.08
C ASP A 34 -24.04 -7.46 30.10
N ILE A 35 -24.44 -8.69 30.45
CA ILE A 35 -24.39 -9.85 29.53
C ILE A 35 -25.28 -9.60 28.31
N PHE A 36 -26.53 -9.16 28.52
CA PHE A 36 -27.46 -8.84 27.43
C PHE A 36 -26.93 -7.70 26.54
N TYR A 37 -26.38 -6.66 27.13
CA TYR A 37 -25.75 -5.55 26.40
C TYR A 37 -24.55 -6.05 25.58
N THR A 38 -23.69 -6.89 26.16
CA THR A 38 -22.53 -7.48 25.46
C THR A 38 -22.97 -8.34 24.27
N LEU A 39 -23.99 -9.20 24.45
CA LEU A 39 -24.52 -10.04 23.37
C LEU A 39 -25.22 -9.22 22.27
N TYR A 40 -25.95 -8.18 22.66
CA TYR A 40 -26.60 -7.25 21.73
C TYR A 40 -25.55 -6.49 20.91
N GLN A 41 -24.54 -5.94 21.58
CA GLN A 41 -23.46 -5.19 20.96
C GLN A 41 -22.62 -6.06 20.03
N ASP A 42 -22.24 -7.27 20.45
CA ASP A 42 -21.56 -8.25 19.60
C ASP A 42 -22.36 -8.57 18.32
N LYS A 43 -23.68 -8.71 18.43
CA LYS A 43 -24.55 -8.95 17.26
C LYS A 43 -24.67 -7.72 16.36
N PHE A 44 -24.76 -6.53 16.95
CA PHE A 44 -24.88 -5.25 16.26
C PHE A 44 -23.59 -4.90 15.50
N ASP A 45 -22.44 -5.01 16.16
CA ASP A 45 -21.12 -4.76 15.60
C ASP A 45 -20.84 -5.71 14.43
N LYS A 46 -21.14 -7.00 14.60
CA LYS A 46 -20.99 -8.00 13.53
C LYS A 46 -21.92 -7.76 12.33
N TYR A 47 -23.12 -7.22 12.53
CA TYR A 47 -24.02 -6.84 11.44
C TYR A 47 -23.53 -5.59 10.70
N TYR A 48 -23.06 -4.59 11.45
CA TYR A 48 -22.54 -3.35 10.89
C TYR A 48 -21.28 -3.59 10.05
N PHE A 49 -20.34 -4.41 10.51
CA PHE A 49 -19.14 -4.76 9.73
C PHE A 49 -19.46 -5.43 8.40
N SER A 50 -20.40 -6.38 8.38
CA SER A 50 -20.85 -6.99 7.13
C SER A 50 -21.39 -5.93 6.16
N LYS A 51 -22.14 -4.94 6.64
CA LYS A 51 -22.62 -3.83 5.82
C LYS A 51 -21.51 -2.90 5.31
N VAL A 52 -20.49 -2.63 6.14
CA VAL A 52 -19.34 -1.82 5.74
C VAL A 52 -18.61 -2.50 4.58
N ILE A 53 -18.37 -3.81 4.69
CA ILE A 53 -17.74 -4.63 3.66
C ILE A 53 -18.63 -4.70 2.41
N GLU A 54 -19.95 -4.94 2.57
CA GLU A 54 -20.91 -4.97 1.46
C GLU A 54 -20.87 -3.71 0.61
N LYS A 55 -20.89 -2.53 1.26
CA LYS A 55 -20.77 -1.27 0.55
C LYS A 55 -19.38 -1.05 -0.06
N GLY A 56 -18.35 -1.64 0.55
CA GLY A 56 -16.97 -1.39 0.24
C GLY A 56 -16.51 0.03 0.56
N THR A 57 -15.24 0.28 0.26
CA THR A 57 -14.65 1.61 0.17
C THR A 57 -14.75 2.10 -1.26
N GLN A 58 -15.31 3.28 -1.46
CA GLN A 58 -15.33 3.95 -2.76
C GLN A 58 -14.35 5.14 -2.71
N PRO A 59 -13.04 4.90 -2.90
CA PRO A 59 -12.06 5.97 -2.85
C PRO A 59 -12.33 6.99 -3.97
N LYS A 60 -12.22 8.27 -3.64
CA LYS A 60 -12.36 9.33 -4.65
C LYS A 60 -11.20 9.25 -5.65
N VAL A 61 -11.55 9.27 -6.94
CA VAL A 61 -10.63 9.51 -8.06
C VAL A 61 -10.64 11.01 -8.31
N ASN A 62 -9.66 11.74 -7.79
CA ASN A 62 -9.49 13.17 -8.04
C ASN A 62 -8.55 13.35 -9.24
N ILE A 63 -8.94 12.83 -10.40
CA ILE A 63 -8.15 12.95 -11.63
C ILE A 63 -9.06 13.56 -12.68
N SER A 64 -8.59 14.63 -13.31
CA SER A 64 -9.29 15.23 -14.43
C SER A 64 -9.43 14.20 -15.55
N SER A 65 -10.57 14.17 -16.25
CA SER A 65 -10.76 13.32 -17.44
C SER A 65 -9.71 13.61 -18.54
N LEU A 66 -9.09 14.79 -18.50
CA LEU A 66 -7.99 15.19 -19.38
C LEU A 66 -6.64 14.54 -19.02
N GLN A 67 -6.46 14.09 -17.78
CA GLN A 67 -5.22 13.45 -17.32
C GLN A 67 -5.31 11.92 -17.28
N TYR A 68 -6.51 11.35 -17.41
CA TYR A 68 -6.72 9.92 -17.35
C TYR A 68 -6.55 9.24 -18.71
N ILE A 69 -5.68 8.23 -18.76
CA ILE A 69 -5.56 7.29 -19.87
C ILE A 69 -6.30 6.02 -19.49
N SER A 70 -7.24 5.61 -20.35
CA SER A 70 -7.96 4.37 -20.16
C SER A 70 -7.07 3.18 -20.51
N GLN A 71 -6.97 2.23 -19.58
CA GLN A 71 -6.35 0.92 -19.81
C GLN A 71 -7.40 -0.16 -19.46
N PRO A 72 -8.39 -0.38 -20.33
CA PRO A 72 -9.58 -1.17 -20.01
C PRO A 72 -9.25 -2.62 -19.68
N GLU A 73 -8.25 -3.20 -20.35
CA GLU A 73 -7.81 -4.58 -20.11
C GLU A 73 -7.26 -4.77 -18.69
N ILE A 74 -6.46 -3.81 -18.20
CA ILE A 74 -5.91 -3.84 -16.84
C ILE A 74 -7.02 -3.61 -15.82
N VAL A 75 -7.93 -2.68 -16.08
CA VAL A 75 -9.09 -2.41 -15.21
C VAL A 75 -9.97 -3.67 -15.10
N GLU A 76 -10.25 -4.36 -16.21
CA GLU A 76 -10.96 -5.63 -16.21
C GLU A 76 -10.20 -6.72 -15.45
N HIS A 77 -8.88 -6.79 -15.60
CA HIS A 77 -8.07 -7.71 -14.81
C HIS A 77 -8.17 -7.44 -13.30
N PHE A 78 -8.13 -6.17 -12.88
CA PHE A 78 -8.32 -5.79 -11.48
C PHE A 78 -9.72 -6.13 -10.96
N LYS A 79 -10.78 -5.93 -11.76
CA LYS A 79 -12.14 -6.36 -11.38
C LYS A 79 -12.21 -7.86 -11.09
N ARG A 80 -11.53 -8.69 -11.89
CA ARG A 80 -11.45 -10.14 -11.64
C ARG A 80 -10.73 -10.46 -10.32
N ILE A 81 -9.69 -9.71 -9.97
CA ILE A 81 -9.00 -9.84 -8.66
C ILE A 81 -9.92 -9.42 -7.52
N PHE A 82 -10.71 -8.37 -7.72
CA PHE A 82 -11.61 -7.80 -6.70
C PHE A 82 -12.90 -8.60 -6.53
N LYS A 83 -13.18 -9.54 -7.43
CA LYS A 83 -14.29 -10.50 -7.37
C LYS A 83 -13.77 -11.94 -7.30
N PRO A 84 -13.20 -12.34 -6.16
CA PRO A 84 -12.66 -13.68 -6.00
C PRO A 84 -13.76 -14.73 -6.04
N TYR A 85 -13.39 -15.95 -6.45
CA TYR A 85 -14.28 -17.10 -6.33
C TYR A 85 -14.24 -17.69 -4.91
N LYS A 86 -15.27 -18.46 -4.54
CA LYS A 86 -15.53 -18.98 -3.19
C LYS A 86 -14.32 -19.59 -2.46
N ASN A 87 -13.48 -20.34 -3.18
CA ASN A 87 -12.37 -21.11 -2.61
C ASN A 87 -10.99 -20.49 -2.93
N GLN A 88 -10.95 -19.22 -3.32
CA GLN A 88 -9.67 -18.57 -3.59
C GLN A 88 -8.84 -18.46 -2.31
N SER A 89 -7.59 -18.89 -2.39
CA SER A 89 -6.71 -19.14 -1.24
C SER A 89 -5.32 -18.51 -1.40
N LEU A 90 -5.21 -17.48 -2.25
CA LEU A 90 -3.94 -16.79 -2.54
C LEU A 90 -4.17 -15.28 -2.43
N TYR A 91 -3.20 -14.59 -1.85
CA TYR A 91 -3.18 -13.12 -1.89
C TYR A 91 -2.48 -12.63 -3.15
N HIS A 92 -2.78 -11.40 -3.55
CA HIS A 92 -2.23 -10.81 -4.77
C HIS A 92 -1.19 -9.76 -4.44
N VAL A 93 -0.26 -9.58 -5.37
CA VAL A 93 0.67 -8.46 -5.38
C VAL A 93 0.52 -7.78 -6.73
N ILE A 94 0.27 -6.47 -6.70
CA ILE A 94 0.27 -5.59 -7.85
C ILE A 94 1.50 -4.70 -7.72
N CYS A 95 2.43 -4.81 -8.65
CA CYS A 95 3.64 -4.01 -8.66
C CYS A 95 3.79 -3.22 -9.97
N GLY A 96 4.70 -2.26 -9.99
CA GLY A 96 4.95 -1.39 -11.13
C GLY A 96 5.85 -0.24 -10.71
N GLU A 97 6.54 0.40 -11.63
CA GLU A 97 7.37 1.56 -11.28
C GLU A 97 6.52 2.68 -10.69
N ARG A 98 7.15 3.58 -9.93
CA ARG A 98 6.46 4.77 -9.42
C ARG A 98 5.97 5.57 -10.62
N GLY A 99 4.74 6.06 -10.56
CA GLY A 99 4.20 6.90 -11.63
C GLY A 99 3.60 6.15 -12.81
N THR A 100 3.49 4.83 -12.79
CA THR A 100 2.78 4.01 -13.81
C THR A 100 1.25 4.05 -13.74
N GLY A 101 0.66 4.78 -12.78
CA GLY A 101 -0.80 4.88 -12.66
C GLY A 101 -1.50 3.76 -11.88
N LYS A 102 -0.77 2.88 -11.18
CA LYS A 102 -1.34 1.77 -10.38
C LYS A 102 -2.55 2.17 -9.52
N THR A 103 -2.36 3.14 -8.62
CA THR A 103 -3.41 3.64 -7.72
C THR A 103 -4.61 4.18 -8.50
N THR A 104 -4.37 4.85 -9.62
CA THR A 104 -5.42 5.39 -10.49
C THR A 104 -6.26 4.27 -11.09
N LEU A 105 -5.62 3.25 -11.69
CA LEU A 105 -6.28 2.10 -12.29
C LEU A 105 -7.09 1.30 -11.26
N ILE A 106 -6.53 1.08 -10.07
CA ILE A 106 -7.23 0.41 -8.96
C ILE A 106 -8.48 1.19 -8.56
N LYS A 107 -8.35 2.50 -8.34
CA LYS A 107 -9.51 3.32 -7.93
C LYS A 107 -10.58 3.39 -9.02
N THR A 108 -10.19 3.39 -10.30
CA THR A 108 -11.15 3.29 -11.42
C THR A 108 -11.92 1.98 -11.36
N ALA A 109 -11.22 0.84 -11.21
CA ALA A 109 -11.87 -0.46 -11.06
C ALA A 109 -12.81 -0.51 -9.82
N LEU A 110 -12.41 0.09 -8.70
CA LEU A 110 -13.25 0.17 -7.49
C LEU A 110 -14.47 1.10 -7.65
N LYS A 111 -14.37 2.14 -8.49
CA LYS A 111 -15.51 3.02 -8.77
C LYS A 111 -16.57 2.29 -9.58
N GLU A 112 -16.14 1.47 -10.53
CA GLU A 112 -17.03 0.65 -11.37
C GLU A 112 -17.57 -0.55 -10.59
N ASP A 113 -16.77 -1.17 -9.72
CA ASP A 113 -17.07 -2.47 -9.13
C ASP A 113 -16.40 -2.74 -7.77
N GLY A 114 -16.51 -1.79 -6.83
CA GLY A 114 -15.85 -1.85 -5.51
C GLY A 114 -16.66 -2.46 -4.37
N GLN A 115 -17.80 -3.11 -4.64
CA GLN A 115 -18.59 -3.77 -3.59
C GLN A 115 -17.82 -4.96 -3.01
N GLY A 116 -17.84 -5.14 -1.69
CA GLY A 116 -17.04 -6.18 -1.04
C GLY A 116 -15.55 -5.88 -0.92
N VAL A 117 -15.09 -4.69 -1.32
CA VAL A 117 -13.66 -4.31 -1.30
C VAL A 117 -13.38 -3.22 -0.28
N ILE A 118 -12.40 -3.42 0.59
CA ILE A 118 -11.87 -2.43 1.52
C ILE A 118 -10.49 -1.97 1.04
N TYR A 119 -10.35 -0.67 0.76
CA TYR A 119 -9.14 -0.04 0.24
C TYR A 119 -8.51 0.82 1.34
N ILE A 120 -7.25 0.52 1.63
CA ILE A 120 -6.42 1.18 2.64
C ILE A 120 -5.19 1.76 1.95
N ASN A 121 -5.10 3.08 1.86
CA ASN A 121 -3.91 3.77 1.36
C ASN A 121 -2.97 4.07 2.52
N ILE A 122 -1.84 3.36 2.61
CA ILE A 122 -0.87 3.54 3.70
C ILE A 122 -0.41 5.01 3.74
N PRO A 123 -0.55 5.72 4.86
CA PRO A 123 -0.23 7.14 4.93
C PRO A 123 1.29 7.36 4.94
N THR A 124 1.74 8.51 4.42
CA THR A 124 3.15 8.93 4.55
C THR A 124 3.53 9.19 6.01
N ASN A 125 2.62 9.76 6.80
CA ASN A 125 2.78 9.91 8.24
C ASN A 125 2.15 8.70 8.94
N LEU A 126 2.99 7.78 9.41
CA LEU A 126 2.56 6.49 9.97
C LEU A 126 1.91 6.61 11.34
N ASN A 127 2.03 7.75 12.03
CA ASN A 127 1.21 8.05 13.20
C ASN A 127 -0.29 8.11 12.87
N LYS A 128 -0.65 8.27 11.57
CA LYS A 128 -2.02 8.24 11.07
C LYS A 128 -2.46 6.87 10.54
N LEU A 129 -1.65 5.83 10.72
CA LEU A 129 -1.98 4.48 10.24
C LEU A 129 -3.28 3.98 10.88
N ASP A 130 -3.40 4.12 12.21
CA ASP A 130 -4.62 3.80 12.94
C ASP A 130 -5.83 4.57 12.42
N GLU A 131 -5.69 5.88 12.21
CA GLU A 131 -6.76 6.73 11.65
C GLU A 131 -7.17 6.24 10.25
N THR A 132 -6.21 5.81 9.43
CA THR A 132 -6.44 5.32 8.08
C THR A 132 -7.24 4.02 8.09
N PHE A 133 -6.85 3.05 8.92
CA PHE A 133 -7.59 1.79 9.11
C PHE A 133 -9.01 2.06 9.64
N ASN A 134 -9.12 2.88 10.69
CA ASN A 134 -10.40 3.28 11.26
C ASN A 134 -11.30 3.92 10.20
N LYS A 135 -10.78 4.85 9.40
CA LYS A 135 -11.55 5.55 8.36
C LYS A 135 -12.00 4.62 7.25
N ALA A 136 -11.13 3.71 6.79
CA ALA A 136 -11.49 2.71 5.78
C ALA A 136 -12.63 1.79 6.26
N LEU A 137 -12.62 1.46 7.55
CA LEU A 137 -13.66 0.69 8.23
C LEU A 137 -14.80 1.57 8.81
N LYS A 138 -14.87 2.85 8.41
CA LYS A 138 -15.89 3.87 8.74
C LYS A 138 -16.04 4.16 10.24
N ASN A 139 -14.93 4.48 10.91
CA ASN A 139 -14.88 4.90 12.31
C ASN A 139 -15.63 3.94 13.23
N PHE A 140 -15.39 2.64 13.05
CA PHE A 140 -15.78 1.70 14.07
C PHE A 140 -14.98 2.02 15.32
N LYS A 141 -15.60 2.71 16.29
CA LYS A 141 -15.14 2.57 17.66
C LYS A 141 -15.41 1.11 18.00
N ILE A 142 -14.35 0.32 18.08
CA ILE A 142 -14.36 -0.86 18.93
C ILE A 142 -14.69 -0.31 20.31
N LEU A 143 -15.98 -0.26 20.64
CA LEU A 143 -16.35 -0.17 22.04
C LEU A 143 -15.78 -1.48 22.60
N PRO A 144 -14.78 -1.42 23.51
CA PRO A 144 -14.04 -2.59 23.90
C PRO A 144 -15.02 -3.71 24.20
N SER A 145 -15.01 -4.74 23.36
CA SER A 145 -15.96 -5.84 23.45
C SER A 145 -15.75 -6.49 24.81
N GLY A 146 -16.68 -6.20 25.70
CA GLY A 146 -16.46 -6.34 27.12
C GLY A 146 -17.58 -5.69 27.90
N SER A 147 -18.23 -6.53 28.67
CA SER A 147 -18.96 -6.20 29.90
C SER A 147 -18.44 -4.90 30.54
N LEU A 148 -19.33 -4.04 31.02
CA LEU A 148 -19.04 -2.82 31.78
C LEU A 148 -18.05 -3.10 32.93
N LEU A 149 -18.07 -4.31 33.49
CA LEU A 149 -17.10 -4.81 34.48
C LEU A 149 -15.69 -4.98 33.88
N LYS A 150 -15.56 -5.45 32.63
CA LYS A 150 -14.28 -5.53 31.89
C LYS A 150 -13.74 -4.14 31.57
N GLN A 151 -14.60 -3.16 31.28
CA GLN A 151 -14.19 -1.76 31.05
C GLN A 151 -13.71 -1.08 32.35
N ILE A 152 -14.39 -1.36 33.47
CA ILE A 152 -13.96 -0.92 34.81
C ILE A 152 -12.64 -1.60 35.19
N ALA A 153 -12.51 -2.92 34.98
CA ALA A 153 -11.29 -3.67 35.26
C ALA A 153 -10.11 -3.18 34.41
N GLN A 154 -10.33 -2.90 33.11
CA GLN A 154 -9.31 -2.30 32.25
C GLN A 154 -8.92 -0.91 32.69
N LYS A 155 -9.85 -0.04 33.11
CA LYS A 155 -9.52 1.28 33.68
C LYS A 155 -8.67 1.17 34.95
N ILE A 156 -8.99 0.21 35.82
CA ILE A 156 -8.22 -0.06 37.06
C ILE A 156 -6.83 -0.64 36.75
N LEU A 157 -6.74 -1.55 35.78
CA LEU A 157 -5.48 -2.19 35.36
C LEU A 157 -4.57 -1.25 34.54
N TYR A 158 -5.17 -0.36 33.74
CA TYR A 158 -4.51 0.70 32.98
C TYR A 158 -3.89 1.75 33.91
N PHE A 159 -4.55 2.11 35.01
CA PHE A 159 -3.97 2.95 36.07
C PHE A 159 -2.74 2.31 36.73
N LYS A 160 -2.59 0.98 36.65
CA LYS A 160 -1.51 0.22 37.30
C LYS A 160 -0.34 -0.11 36.36
N THR A 161 -0.56 -0.02 35.04
CA THR A 161 0.42 -0.41 34.02
C THR A 161 0.58 0.74 33.02
N ASN A 162 1.52 1.65 33.29
CA ASN A 162 1.97 2.69 32.35
C ASN A 162 2.65 2.06 31.11
N SER A 163 1.91 1.27 30.33
CA SER A 163 2.41 0.60 29.13
C SER A 163 1.91 1.32 27.88
N LYS A 164 2.87 1.57 27.00
CA LYS A 164 2.80 2.40 25.80
C LYS A 164 1.77 1.86 24.79
N THR A 165 0.98 2.78 24.24
CA THR A 165 0.27 2.71 22.95
C THR A 165 -0.26 1.33 22.51
N VAL A 166 -1.53 1.06 22.83
CA VAL A 166 -2.33 0.02 22.17
C VAL A 166 -2.37 0.31 20.66
N ILE A 167 -1.86 -0.61 19.85
CA ILE A 167 -1.84 -0.53 18.39
C ILE A 167 -3.27 -0.83 17.89
N LYS A 168 -4.02 0.21 17.50
CA LYS A 168 -5.48 0.09 17.22
C LYS A 168 -5.79 -0.52 15.86
N TRP A 169 -4.84 -0.55 14.92
CA TRP A 169 -5.07 -1.10 13.60
C TRP A 169 -5.17 -2.64 13.58
N GLU A 170 -4.54 -3.34 14.53
CA GLU A 170 -4.65 -4.81 14.67
C GLU A 170 -6.06 -5.24 15.07
N ASP A 171 -6.66 -4.54 16.05
CA ASP A 171 -8.04 -4.81 16.46
C ASP A 171 -9.03 -4.56 15.29
N ASN A 172 -8.75 -3.54 14.47
CA ASN A 172 -9.51 -3.25 13.25
C ASN A 172 -9.40 -4.36 12.20
N LEU A 173 -8.20 -4.92 12.02
CA LEU A 173 -7.97 -6.05 11.13
C LEU A 173 -8.72 -7.30 11.60
N GLU A 174 -8.70 -7.57 12.91
CA GLU A 174 -9.46 -8.69 13.50
C GLU A 174 -10.98 -8.49 13.34
N ALA A 175 -11.47 -7.28 13.54
CA ALA A 175 -12.87 -6.95 13.30
C ALA A 175 -13.26 -7.15 11.82
N PHE A 176 -12.38 -6.74 10.89
CA PHE A 176 -12.55 -7.01 9.46
C PHE A 176 -12.61 -8.51 9.17
N LYS A 177 -11.70 -9.33 9.73
CA LYS A 177 -11.68 -10.80 9.56
C LYS A 177 -13.00 -11.46 9.99
N ASN A 178 -13.54 -11.01 11.12
CA ASN A 178 -14.84 -11.48 11.62
C ASN A 178 -16.00 -11.07 10.69
N GLY A 179 -15.97 -9.84 10.17
CA GLY A 179 -16.92 -9.37 9.15
C GLY A 179 -16.81 -10.15 7.84
N ALA A 180 -15.59 -10.47 7.41
CA ALA A 180 -15.33 -11.16 6.16
C ALA A 180 -15.88 -12.58 6.15
N LYS A 181 -15.76 -13.32 7.25
CA LYS A 181 -16.38 -14.64 7.41
C LYS A 181 -17.90 -14.57 7.15
N ARG A 182 -18.58 -13.54 7.65
CA ARG A 182 -20.02 -13.34 7.46
C ARG A 182 -20.38 -12.92 6.06
N TYR A 183 -19.63 -11.97 5.50
CA TYR A 183 -19.76 -11.58 4.10
C TYR A 183 -19.69 -12.82 3.19
N LYS A 184 -18.67 -13.67 3.38
CA LYS A 184 -18.50 -14.91 2.61
C LYS A 184 -19.67 -15.88 2.77
N MET A 185 -20.17 -16.07 3.99
CA MET A 185 -21.35 -16.92 4.23
C MET A 185 -22.60 -16.42 3.50
N LYS A 186 -22.76 -15.10 3.38
CA LYS A 186 -23.92 -14.47 2.73
C LYS A 186 -23.81 -14.42 1.21
N HIS A 187 -22.64 -14.08 0.68
CA HIS A 187 -22.43 -13.80 -0.75
C HIS A 187 -21.75 -14.96 -1.50
N GLY A 188 -21.34 -16.01 -0.81
CA GLY A 188 -20.65 -17.17 -1.38
C GLY A 188 -19.17 -16.92 -1.69
N ASN A 189 -18.75 -15.68 -1.88
CA ASN A 189 -17.37 -15.29 -2.21
C ASN A 189 -16.74 -14.45 -1.08
N PRO A 190 -15.41 -14.58 -0.85
CA PRO A 190 -14.72 -13.76 0.16
C PRO A 190 -14.66 -12.29 -0.26
N PRO A 191 -14.64 -11.34 0.69
CA PRO A 191 -14.35 -9.93 0.37
C PRO A 191 -12.85 -9.71 0.16
N VAL A 192 -12.50 -8.52 -0.33
CA VAL A 192 -11.11 -8.14 -0.64
C VAL A 192 -10.66 -6.99 0.24
N ILE A 193 -9.41 -7.02 0.71
CA ILE A 193 -8.72 -5.89 1.33
C ILE A 193 -7.48 -5.52 0.52
N ILE A 194 -7.36 -4.24 0.16
CA ILE A 194 -6.26 -3.69 -0.64
C ILE A 194 -5.42 -2.79 0.26
N TYR A 195 -4.13 -3.10 0.36
CA TYR A 195 -3.13 -2.25 0.98
C TYR A 195 -2.33 -1.54 -0.13
N ASP A 196 -2.61 -0.25 -0.33
CA ASP A 196 -1.93 0.58 -1.34
C ASP A 196 -0.76 1.36 -0.75
N ASN A 197 0.30 1.55 -1.55
CA ASN A 197 1.55 2.22 -1.19
C ASN A 197 2.30 1.56 -0.01
N VAL A 198 2.38 0.22 0.01
CA VAL A 198 3.01 -0.51 1.12
C VAL A 198 4.52 -0.27 1.25
N ASP A 199 5.17 0.25 0.21
CA ASP A 199 6.58 0.70 0.26
C ASP A 199 6.82 1.76 1.34
N ARG A 200 5.79 2.53 1.71
CA ARG A 200 5.87 3.55 2.78
C ARG A 200 6.16 2.93 4.15
N LEU A 201 5.85 1.65 4.35
CA LEU A 201 6.12 0.94 5.61
C LEU A 201 7.60 0.60 5.76
N VAL A 202 8.31 0.34 4.67
CA VAL A 202 9.66 -0.28 4.72
C VAL A 202 10.70 0.57 5.48
N PRO A 203 10.79 1.90 5.31
CA PRO A 203 11.87 2.67 5.92
C PRO A 203 11.84 2.72 7.45
N LYS A 204 10.65 2.63 8.08
CA LYS A 204 10.50 2.86 9.53
C LYS A 204 9.63 1.85 10.26
N HIS A 205 8.77 1.12 9.53
CA HIS A 205 7.74 0.24 10.09
C HIS A 205 7.62 -1.07 9.31
N ALA A 206 8.77 -1.65 8.94
CA ALA A 206 8.81 -2.85 8.12
C ALA A 206 8.18 -4.07 8.83
N GLU A 207 8.05 -4.03 10.15
CA GLU A 207 7.31 -4.97 10.98
C GLU A 207 5.81 -5.02 10.62
N VAL A 208 5.20 -3.87 10.35
CA VAL A 208 3.77 -3.80 9.97
C VAL A 208 3.54 -4.55 8.66
N LEU A 209 4.40 -4.33 7.65
CA LEU A 209 4.32 -5.06 6.39
C LEU A 209 4.46 -6.58 6.60
N ASN A 210 5.33 -7.01 7.50
CA ASN A 210 5.48 -8.44 7.80
C ASN A 210 4.22 -9.00 8.45
N ILE A 211 3.62 -8.29 9.41
CA ILE A 211 2.39 -8.73 10.07
C ILE A 211 1.25 -8.85 9.06
N LEU A 212 1.06 -7.83 8.20
CA LEU A 212 0.03 -7.86 7.17
C LEU A 212 0.25 -9.03 6.18
N GLN A 213 1.49 -9.31 5.80
CA GLN A 213 1.81 -10.41 4.89
C GLN A 213 1.63 -11.79 5.54
N GLU A 214 1.98 -11.96 6.82
CA GLU A 214 1.72 -13.20 7.55
C GLU A 214 0.21 -13.41 7.73
N ASP A 215 -0.55 -12.38 8.11
CA ASP A 215 -2.02 -12.48 8.22
C ASP A 215 -2.65 -12.83 6.87
N ALA A 216 -2.15 -12.26 5.76
CA ALA A 216 -2.61 -12.61 4.41
C ALA A 216 -2.32 -14.08 4.04
N LYS A 217 -1.18 -14.62 4.47
CA LYS A 217 -0.80 -16.03 4.27
C LYS A 217 -1.66 -16.96 5.13
N ASP A 218 -1.84 -16.66 6.42
CA ASP A 218 -2.67 -17.47 7.30
C ASP A 218 -4.14 -17.42 6.86
N ASN A 219 -4.61 -16.26 6.39
CA ASN A 219 -5.93 -16.14 5.79
C ASN A 219 -6.05 -16.84 4.44
N ALA A 220 -4.98 -16.98 3.67
CA ALA A 220 -5.00 -17.79 2.45
C ALA A 220 -5.38 -19.25 2.76
N ASP A 221 -4.96 -19.78 3.91
CA ASP A 221 -5.36 -21.11 4.39
C ASP A 221 -6.81 -21.12 4.90
N ASP A 222 -7.22 -20.09 5.65
CA ASP A 222 -8.59 -19.97 6.18
C ASP A 222 -9.65 -19.60 5.14
N MET A 223 -9.22 -19.02 4.01
CA MET A 223 -10.02 -18.48 2.91
C MET A 223 -11.12 -17.49 3.36
N LYS A 224 -10.90 -16.66 4.38
CA LYS A 224 -11.94 -15.74 4.91
C LYS A 224 -12.09 -14.49 4.04
N TYR A 225 -10.97 -13.94 3.56
CA TYR A 225 -10.91 -12.77 2.69
C TYR A 225 -9.78 -12.93 1.66
N ILE A 226 -9.54 -11.96 0.78
CA ILE A 226 -8.36 -11.90 -0.10
C ILE A 226 -7.59 -10.61 0.16
N ALA A 227 -6.28 -10.70 0.38
CA ALA A 227 -5.41 -9.53 0.48
C ALA A 227 -4.83 -9.17 -0.89
N VAL A 228 -4.67 -7.87 -1.15
CA VAL A 228 -3.97 -7.32 -2.31
C VAL A 228 -2.95 -6.30 -1.84
N PHE A 229 -1.67 -6.52 -2.11
CA PHE A 229 -0.60 -5.58 -1.81
C PHE A 229 -0.22 -4.80 -3.06
N VAL A 230 -0.25 -3.47 -3.00
CA VAL A 230 0.16 -2.60 -4.11
C VAL A 230 1.47 -1.93 -3.76
N SER A 231 2.51 -2.22 -4.54
CA SER A 231 3.88 -1.82 -4.26
C SER A 231 4.59 -1.27 -5.50
N ASN A 232 5.63 -0.47 -5.31
CA ASN A 232 6.60 -0.19 -6.34
C ASN A 232 7.51 -1.42 -6.57
N LYS A 233 8.21 -1.50 -7.71
CA LYS A 233 9.13 -2.63 -7.99
C LYS A 233 10.41 -2.61 -7.13
N THR A 234 10.39 -2.09 -5.91
CA THR A 234 11.61 -1.84 -5.12
C THR A 234 11.53 -2.51 -3.74
N SER A 235 11.37 -1.73 -2.68
CA SER A 235 11.73 -2.12 -1.32
C SER A 235 10.73 -3.06 -0.67
N ALA A 236 9.42 -2.80 -0.79
CA ALA A 236 8.41 -3.68 -0.19
C ALA A 236 8.36 -5.03 -0.92
N LEU A 237 8.40 -5.02 -2.25
CA LEU A 237 8.40 -6.25 -3.04
C LEU A 237 9.61 -7.14 -2.75
N LYS A 238 10.83 -6.56 -2.68
CA LYS A 238 12.05 -7.29 -2.29
C LYS A 238 11.90 -7.92 -0.90
N ARG A 239 11.38 -7.16 0.06
CA ARG A 239 11.15 -7.65 1.44
C ARG A 239 10.12 -8.78 1.49
N MET A 240 8.99 -8.62 0.81
CA MET A 240 7.92 -9.62 0.78
C MET A 240 8.41 -10.93 0.14
N LYS A 241 9.20 -10.86 -0.94
CA LYS A 241 9.79 -12.03 -1.59
C LYS A 241 10.82 -12.75 -0.73
N ALA A 242 11.59 -12.01 0.09
CA ALA A 242 12.54 -12.60 1.03
C ALA A 242 11.85 -13.43 2.13
N ARG A 243 10.57 -13.18 2.43
CA ARG A 243 9.75 -14.01 3.33
C ARG A 243 9.20 -15.22 2.57
N THR A 244 10.07 -16.17 2.27
CA THR A 244 9.78 -17.34 1.42
C THR A 244 8.49 -18.08 1.82
N ASN A 245 8.26 -18.31 3.11
CA ASN A 245 7.06 -18.98 3.61
C ASN A 245 5.77 -18.24 3.23
N ALA A 246 5.67 -16.95 3.56
CA ALA A 246 4.50 -16.16 3.20
C ALA A 246 4.39 -15.92 1.69
N TRP A 247 5.51 -15.83 0.97
CA TRP A 247 5.54 -15.65 -0.48
C TRP A 247 4.98 -16.84 -1.25
N THR A 248 4.94 -18.05 -0.66
CA THR A 248 4.31 -19.22 -1.29
C THR A 248 2.80 -19.05 -1.53
N ARG A 249 2.14 -18.18 -0.77
CA ARG A 249 0.71 -17.89 -0.88
C ARG A 249 0.39 -16.70 -1.81
N VAL A 250 1.38 -16.20 -2.55
CA VAL A 250 1.18 -15.20 -3.60
C VAL A 250 0.58 -15.84 -4.85
N SER A 251 -0.45 -15.21 -5.41
CA SER A 251 -0.98 -15.52 -6.73
C SER A 251 0.07 -15.25 -7.81
N LYS A 252 0.31 -16.24 -8.67
CA LYS A 252 1.29 -16.17 -9.76
C LYS A 252 0.59 -16.18 -11.13
N PRO A 253 1.10 -15.43 -12.13
CA PRO A 253 2.20 -14.48 -12.02
C PRO A 253 1.80 -13.23 -11.20
N VAL A 254 2.80 -12.56 -10.62
CA VAL A 254 2.59 -11.25 -9.97
C VAL A 254 2.15 -10.25 -11.04
N VAL A 255 1.16 -9.41 -10.72
CA VAL A 255 0.63 -8.43 -11.67
C VAL A 255 1.58 -7.24 -11.75
N GLU A 256 2.27 -7.11 -12.89
CA GLU A 256 3.22 -6.02 -13.15
C GLU A 256 2.59 -4.99 -14.09
N ILE A 257 2.37 -3.78 -13.58
CA ILE A 257 1.94 -2.62 -14.36
C ILE A 257 3.16 -1.96 -14.95
N ASN A 258 3.21 -1.94 -16.28
CA ASN A 258 4.30 -1.37 -17.05
C ASN A 258 3.99 0.08 -17.45
N ASN A 259 5.00 0.73 -18.01
CA ASN A 259 4.85 2.01 -18.68
C ASN A 259 3.92 1.86 -19.89
N LEU A 260 3.33 2.99 -20.29
CA LEU A 260 2.51 3.07 -21.49
C LEU A 260 3.34 2.71 -22.73
N SER A 261 2.68 2.13 -23.72
CA SER A 261 3.27 1.96 -25.05
C SER A 261 3.59 3.32 -25.69
N LYS A 262 4.42 3.31 -26.75
CA LYS A 262 4.70 4.51 -27.54
C LYS A 262 3.41 5.14 -28.06
N GLU A 263 2.51 4.31 -28.60
CA GLU A 263 1.23 4.77 -29.14
C GLU A 263 0.35 5.43 -28.08
N GLU A 264 0.17 4.80 -26.92
CA GLU A 264 -0.60 5.37 -25.81
C GLU A 264 0.01 6.68 -25.28
N SER A 265 1.35 6.74 -25.21
CA SER A 265 2.08 7.91 -24.72
C SER A 265 1.96 9.09 -25.68
N ILE A 266 2.15 8.86 -26.99
CA ILE A 266 1.99 9.89 -28.01
C ILE A 266 0.53 10.34 -28.08
N ASN A 267 -0.43 9.41 -28.04
CA ASN A 267 -1.85 9.75 -27.99
C ASN A 267 -2.18 10.62 -26.76
N TYR A 268 -1.59 10.33 -25.60
CA TYR A 268 -1.74 11.18 -24.42
C TYR A 268 -1.17 12.59 -24.65
N LEU A 269 0.08 12.73 -25.08
CA LEU A 269 0.70 14.04 -25.32
C LEU A 269 -0.06 14.85 -26.38
N VAL A 270 -0.46 14.22 -27.48
CA VAL A 270 -1.09 14.88 -28.63
C VAL A 270 -2.57 15.19 -28.38
N ASN A 271 -3.36 14.19 -27.97
CA ASN A 271 -4.82 14.31 -27.91
C ASN A 271 -5.35 14.67 -26.52
N LYS A 272 -4.67 14.28 -25.44
CA LYS A 272 -5.09 14.63 -24.08
C LYS A 272 -4.45 15.93 -23.60
N ARG A 273 -3.16 16.11 -23.87
CA ARG A 273 -2.40 17.32 -23.47
C ARG A 273 -2.41 18.41 -24.54
N GLY A 274 -2.72 18.08 -25.78
CA GLY A 274 -2.82 19.08 -26.86
C GLY A 274 -1.46 19.55 -27.38
N ILE A 275 -0.39 18.76 -27.19
CA ILE A 275 0.96 19.05 -27.71
C ILE A 275 0.99 18.67 -29.18
N LYS A 276 0.39 19.53 -30.00
CA LYS A 276 0.39 19.46 -31.46
C LYS A 276 0.29 20.85 -32.05
N THR A 277 0.94 21.06 -33.17
CA THR A 277 0.85 22.30 -33.95
C THR A 277 0.38 21.98 -35.36
N MET A 278 0.10 23.02 -36.15
CA MET A 278 -0.19 22.89 -37.57
C MET A 278 1.00 23.39 -38.36
N LYS A 279 1.60 22.54 -39.20
CA LYS A 279 2.70 22.90 -40.10
C LYS A 279 2.34 22.45 -41.50
N GLU A 280 2.33 23.37 -42.46
CA GLU A 280 2.00 23.10 -43.87
C GLU A 280 0.66 22.37 -44.06
N GLY A 281 -0.34 22.71 -43.24
CA GLY A 281 -1.68 22.10 -43.28
C GLY A 281 -1.76 20.68 -42.69
N LYS A 282 -0.68 20.17 -42.09
CA LYS A 282 -0.63 18.87 -41.40
C LYS A 282 -0.45 19.06 -39.89
N ILE A 283 -0.95 18.09 -39.12
CA ILE A 283 -0.69 18.02 -37.68
C ILE A 283 0.78 17.68 -37.50
N ASP A 284 1.50 18.55 -36.81
CA ASP A 284 2.89 18.36 -36.40
C ASP A 284 2.92 17.93 -34.93
N ILE A 285 3.50 16.75 -34.69
CA ILE A 285 3.64 16.13 -33.38
C ILE A 285 5.11 16.03 -32.93
N THR A 286 6.02 16.71 -33.63
CA THR A 286 7.47 16.62 -33.40
C THR A 286 7.84 16.86 -31.93
N GLU A 287 7.26 17.87 -31.29
CA GLU A 287 7.52 18.17 -29.88
C GLU A 287 7.01 17.05 -28.95
N ALA A 288 5.85 16.46 -29.24
CA ALA A 288 5.36 15.30 -28.48
C ALA A 288 6.29 14.09 -28.62
N GLU A 289 6.83 13.84 -29.82
CA GLU A 289 7.81 12.77 -30.05
C GLU A 289 9.11 13.02 -29.29
N LYS A 290 9.64 14.25 -29.29
CA LYS A 290 10.85 14.61 -28.52
C LYS A 290 10.65 14.40 -27.02
N LEU A 291 9.51 14.85 -26.47
CA LEU A 291 9.19 14.67 -25.05
C LEU A 291 9.04 13.18 -24.70
N TYR A 292 8.37 12.40 -25.56
CA TYR A 292 8.28 10.94 -25.38
C TYR A 292 9.66 10.27 -25.44
N GLU A 293 10.51 10.60 -26.41
CA GLU A 293 11.84 10.00 -26.50
C GLU A 293 12.70 10.31 -25.26
N LEU A 294 12.49 11.49 -24.65
CA LEU A 294 13.16 11.90 -23.41
C LEU A 294 12.72 11.09 -22.18
N VAL A 295 11.42 10.93 -21.93
CA VAL A 295 10.92 10.33 -20.67
C VAL A 295 10.28 8.94 -20.80
N GLY A 296 10.03 8.48 -22.02
CA GLY A 296 9.37 7.22 -22.29
C GLY A 296 7.89 7.22 -21.90
N GLY A 297 7.36 6.04 -21.53
CA GLY A 297 5.94 5.83 -21.28
C GLY A 297 5.47 5.99 -19.82
N CYS A 298 6.30 6.52 -18.92
CA CYS A 298 5.89 6.75 -17.53
C CYS A 298 4.89 7.91 -17.48
N ILE A 299 3.63 7.64 -17.10
CA ILE A 299 2.58 8.67 -17.16
C ILE A 299 2.85 9.87 -16.24
N MET A 300 3.49 9.66 -15.09
CA MET A 300 3.91 10.75 -14.20
C MET A 300 4.97 11.64 -14.84
N ASP A 301 5.94 11.06 -15.56
CA ASP A 301 6.98 11.84 -16.23
C ASP A 301 6.44 12.54 -17.48
N LEU A 302 5.58 11.87 -18.24
CA LEU A 302 4.85 12.45 -19.38
C LEU A 302 3.97 13.63 -18.94
N GLU A 303 3.30 13.53 -17.79
CA GLU A 303 2.55 14.63 -17.19
C GLU A 303 3.47 15.80 -16.83
N ALA A 304 4.59 15.53 -16.15
CA ALA A 304 5.54 16.56 -15.74
C ALA A 304 6.10 17.34 -16.95
N VAL A 305 6.63 16.65 -17.96
CA VAL A 305 7.20 17.32 -19.13
C VAL A 305 6.15 18.03 -19.97
N ALA A 306 4.90 17.53 -19.99
CA ALA A 306 3.80 18.21 -20.66
C ALA A 306 3.39 19.49 -19.90
N ASP A 307 3.44 19.50 -18.56
CA ASP A 307 3.17 20.70 -17.76
C ASP A 307 4.28 21.74 -17.93
N GLU A 308 5.54 21.32 -17.94
CA GLU A 308 6.70 22.20 -18.21
C GLU A 308 6.59 22.84 -19.61
N PHE A 309 6.28 22.03 -20.63
CA PHE A 309 6.12 22.52 -22.00
C PHE A 309 4.94 23.50 -22.15
N LEU A 310 3.75 23.13 -21.66
CA LEU A 310 2.52 23.89 -21.90
C LEU A 310 2.36 25.09 -20.97
N ASN A 311 2.62 24.90 -19.68
CA ASN A 311 2.36 25.89 -18.63
C ASN A 311 3.57 26.80 -18.40
N LEU A 312 4.79 26.25 -18.41
CA LEU A 312 6.01 27.03 -18.23
C LEU A 312 6.59 27.53 -19.57
N LYS A 313 6.00 27.14 -20.70
CA LYS A 313 6.40 27.57 -22.05
C LYS A 313 7.86 27.24 -22.39
N GLN A 314 8.41 26.20 -21.77
CA GLN A 314 9.76 25.73 -22.07
C GLN A 314 9.77 24.93 -23.37
N SER A 315 10.84 25.06 -24.13
CA SER A 315 11.15 24.18 -25.26
C SER A 315 11.51 22.78 -24.79
N SER A 316 11.32 21.78 -25.65
CA SER A 316 11.73 20.40 -25.33
C SER A 316 13.22 20.29 -25.03
N GLU A 317 14.04 21.14 -25.64
CA GLU A 317 15.49 21.21 -25.44
C GLU A 317 15.85 21.76 -24.05
N GLU A 318 15.17 22.81 -23.57
CA GLU A 318 15.36 23.34 -22.20
C GLU A 318 14.96 22.32 -21.14
N ILE A 319 13.83 21.63 -21.34
CA ILE A 319 13.36 20.55 -20.45
C ILE A 319 14.39 19.42 -20.40
N LYS A 320 14.93 19.02 -21.57
CA LYS A 320 15.99 18.01 -21.65
C LYS A 320 17.23 18.41 -20.85
N GLN A 321 17.69 19.65 -21.01
CA GLN A 321 18.87 20.15 -20.29
C GLN A 321 18.67 20.14 -18.77
N GLN A 322 17.50 20.55 -18.29
CA GLN A 322 17.17 20.53 -16.86
C GLN A 322 17.20 19.09 -16.30
N LYS A 323 16.55 18.14 -16.98
CA LYS A 323 16.61 16.72 -16.59
C LYS A 323 18.03 16.16 -16.62
N PHE A 324 18.85 16.56 -17.59
CA PHE A 324 20.24 16.09 -17.67
C PHE A 324 21.09 16.61 -16.50
N ILE A 325 20.84 17.83 -16.02
CA ILE A 325 21.50 18.36 -14.82
C ILE A 325 21.09 17.54 -13.58
N GLU A 326 19.82 17.18 -13.44
CA GLU A 326 19.36 16.33 -12.34
C GLU A 326 20.01 14.95 -12.38
N ILE A 327 20.04 14.31 -13.55
CA ILE A 327 20.67 13.00 -13.74
C ILE A 327 22.17 13.07 -13.47
N ASP A 328 22.87 14.10 -13.94
CA ASP A 328 24.30 14.27 -13.67
C ASP A 328 24.62 14.34 -12.17
N ASN A 329 23.76 15.01 -11.41
CA ASN A 329 23.83 15.04 -9.95
C ASN A 329 23.60 13.66 -9.33
N GLU A 330 22.64 12.86 -9.83
CA GLU A 330 22.43 11.49 -9.39
C GLU A 330 23.69 10.63 -9.65
N PHE A 331 24.30 10.75 -10.83
CA PHE A 331 25.57 10.08 -11.17
C PHE A 331 26.69 10.43 -10.21
N ASN A 332 26.78 11.70 -9.80
CA ASN A 332 27.75 12.15 -8.82
C ASN A 332 27.47 11.56 -7.41
N ILE A 333 26.22 11.53 -6.97
CA ILE A 333 25.80 10.91 -5.69
C ILE A 333 26.14 9.42 -5.70
N ALA A 334 25.91 8.74 -6.83
CA ALA A 334 26.21 7.33 -7.04
C ALA A 334 27.71 7.04 -7.20
N LYS A 335 28.54 8.09 -7.28
CA LYS A 335 29.98 8.00 -7.48
C LYS A 335 30.39 7.31 -8.78
N LEU A 336 29.65 7.54 -9.86
CA LEU A 336 29.84 6.89 -11.17
C LEU A 336 30.66 7.71 -12.16
N HIS A 337 30.99 8.97 -11.87
CA HIS A 337 31.84 9.79 -12.73
C HIS A 337 33.28 9.28 -12.76
N LYS A 338 34.05 9.68 -13.78
CA LYS A 338 35.45 9.27 -13.94
C LYS A 338 36.26 9.56 -12.67
N ASN A 339 37.10 8.60 -12.27
CA ASN A 339 37.92 8.63 -11.06
C ASN A 339 37.15 8.54 -9.72
N GLN A 340 35.84 8.28 -9.74
CA GLN A 340 35.07 8.02 -8.53
C GLN A 340 34.99 6.50 -8.24
N PRO A 341 34.78 6.10 -6.97
CA PRO A 341 34.86 4.68 -6.54
C PRO A 341 34.02 3.68 -7.34
N ASN A 342 32.83 4.06 -7.81
CA ASN A 342 31.92 3.15 -8.50
C ASN A 342 32.03 3.24 -10.03
N HIS A 343 32.97 4.02 -10.58
CA HIS A 343 33.07 4.28 -12.01
C HIS A 343 33.22 3.00 -12.85
N GLU A 344 34.16 2.13 -12.50
CA GLU A 344 34.43 0.90 -13.27
C GLU A 344 33.25 -0.07 -13.24
N ALA A 345 32.64 -0.26 -12.06
CA ALA A 345 31.43 -1.06 -11.92
C ALA A 345 30.28 -0.45 -12.75
N GLY A 346 30.08 0.87 -12.63
CA GLY A 346 29.11 1.64 -13.40
C GLY A 346 29.27 1.48 -14.89
N LYS A 347 30.50 1.64 -15.40
CA LYS A 347 30.86 1.46 -16.81
C LYS A 347 30.49 0.08 -17.31
N HIS A 348 30.83 -0.97 -16.55
CA HIS A 348 30.45 -2.34 -16.90
C HIS A 348 28.93 -2.53 -16.95
N ILE A 349 28.20 -1.99 -15.97
CA ILE A 349 26.73 -2.08 -15.92
C ILE A 349 26.13 -1.37 -17.13
N ILE A 350 26.49 -0.11 -17.36
CA ILE A 350 25.98 0.73 -18.44
C ILE A 350 26.24 0.07 -19.80
N LYS A 351 27.45 -0.43 -20.04
CA LYS A 351 27.80 -1.14 -21.28
C LYS A 351 26.92 -2.37 -21.50
N THR A 352 26.67 -3.14 -20.43
CA THR A 352 25.82 -4.34 -20.51
C THR A 352 24.37 -3.98 -20.77
N LEU A 353 23.84 -2.97 -20.07
CA LEU A 353 22.46 -2.50 -20.25
C LEU A 353 22.23 -1.89 -21.65
N ASN A 354 23.19 -1.14 -22.20
CA ASN A 354 23.09 -0.63 -23.57
C ASN A 354 23.07 -1.74 -24.63
N SER A 355 23.73 -2.88 -24.35
CA SER A 355 23.80 -4.01 -25.29
C SER A 355 22.60 -4.94 -25.18
N ASN A 356 22.15 -5.24 -23.96
CA ASN A 356 21.17 -6.30 -23.68
C ASN A 356 19.85 -5.79 -23.08
N GLY A 357 19.76 -4.52 -22.69
CA GLY A 357 18.61 -3.93 -21.98
C GLY A 357 18.45 -4.36 -20.52
N MET A 358 19.19 -5.38 -20.06
CA MET A 358 19.10 -5.94 -18.72
C MET A 358 20.40 -6.60 -18.28
N LEU A 359 20.59 -6.69 -16.96
CA LEU A 359 21.72 -7.35 -16.30
C LEU A 359 21.21 -8.21 -15.14
N ASP A 360 21.68 -9.46 -15.01
CA ASP A 360 21.32 -10.28 -13.84
C ASP A 360 21.82 -9.68 -12.52
N TYR A 361 20.99 -9.74 -11.46
CA TYR A 361 21.31 -9.14 -10.16
C TYR A 361 22.54 -9.75 -9.48
N LEU A 362 22.82 -11.05 -9.67
CA LEU A 362 24.01 -11.67 -9.11
C LEU A 362 25.26 -11.17 -9.82
N THR A 363 25.21 -11.03 -11.15
CA THR A 363 26.30 -10.42 -11.92
C THR A 363 26.51 -8.97 -11.49
N TYR A 364 25.44 -8.17 -11.36
CA TYR A 364 25.51 -6.81 -10.84
C TYR A 364 26.19 -6.76 -9.47
N SER A 365 25.75 -7.61 -8.54
CA SER A 365 26.24 -7.59 -7.16
C SER A 365 27.73 -7.94 -7.04
N LYS A 366 28.25 -8.78 -7.95
CA LYS A 366 29.67 -9.17 -8.02
C LYS A 366 30.60 -8.05 -8.51
N LEU A 367 30.05 -6.97 -9.09
CA LEU A 367 30.84 -5.82 -9.53
C LEU A 367 31.24 -4.89 -8.37
N PHE A 368 30.71 -5.12 -7.18
CA PHE A 368 30.98 -4.32 -5.99
C PHE A 368 31.71 -5.15 -4.93
N ASN A 369 32.44 -4.47 -4.03
CA ASN A 369 33.23 -5.14 -3.01
C ASN A 369 32.36 -5.82 -1.95
N ASN A 370 31.16 -5.27 -1.71
CA ASN A 370 30.21 -5.83 -0.77
C ASN A 370 28.75 -5.49 -1.15
N PRO A 371 27.76 -6.21 -0.59
CA PRO A 371 26.35 -5.97 -0.90
C PRO A 371 25.83 -4.59 -0.49
N GLU A 372 26.39 -3.94 0.52
CA GLU A 372 25.94 -2.62 0.96
C GLU A 372 26.28 -1.54 -0.07
N GLU A 373 27.47 -1.60 -0.67
CA GLU A 373 27.89 -0.71 -1.74
C GLU A 373 26.99 -0.84 -2.97
N ALA A 374 26.70 -2.07 -3.39
CA ALA A 374 25.75 -2.34 -4.47
C ALA A 374 24.35 -1.76 -4.15
N ASN A 375 23.84 -1.98 -2.93
CA ASN A 375 22.54 -1.42 -2.53
C ASN A 375 22.54 0.12 -2.52
N LYS A 376 23.62 0.77 -2.06
CA LYS A 376 23.75 2.25 -2.10
C LYS A 376 23.65 2.79 -3.52
N VAL A 377 24.25 2.12 -4.49
CA VAL A 377 24.13 2.53 -5.90
C VAL A 377 22.69 2.38 -6.40
N LEU A 378 21.98 1.30 -6.04
CA LEU A 378 20.56 1.15 -6.38
C LEU A 378 19.67 2.24 -5.74
N GLU A 379 20.05 2.77 -4.58
CA GLU A 379 19.31 3.84 -3.89
C GLU A 379 19.41 5.20 -4.59
N THR A 380 20.34 5.36 -5.54
CA THR A 380 20.54 6.63 -6.29
C THR A 380 19.63 6.81 -7.50
N ASN A 381 18.70 5.89 -7.75
CA ASN A 381 17.72 5.95 -8.84
C ASN A 381 18.32 6.00 -10.26
N ILE A 382 19.57 5.58 -10.46
CA ILE A 382 20.16 5.44 -11.80
C ILE A 382 19.81 4.08 -12.41
N PHE A 383 19.90 3.04 -11.58
CA PHE A 383 19.55 1.67 -11.94
C PHE A 383 18.34 1.22 -11.13
N ALA A 384 17.48 0.40 -11.75
CA ALA A 384 16.34 -0.21 -11.10
C ALA A 384 16.54 -1.72 -10.97
N TYR A 385 16.24 -2.26 -9.79
CA TYR A 385 16.19 -3.70 -9.55
C TYR A 385 14.75 -4.20 -9.67
N ASN A 386 14.51 -5.19 -10.53
CA ASN A 386 13.26 -5.91 -10.60
C ASN A 386 13.36 -7.23 -9.79
N PRO A 387 12.78 -7.29 -8.58
CA PRO A 387 12.90 -8.47 -7.73
C PRO A 387 12.12 -9.68 -8.27
N ILE A 388 11.15 -9.51 -9.16
CA ILE A 388 10.41 -10.64 -9.76
C ILE A 388 11.30 -11.37 -10.75
N LYS A 389 11.88 -10.61 -11.68
CA LYS A 389 12.74 -11.11 -12.76
C LYS A 389 14.20 -11.31 -12.33
N ASN A 390 14.59 -10.78 -11.18
CA ASN A 390 15.95 -10.75 -10.67
C ASN A 390 16.96 -10.05 -11.59
N ILE A 391 16.53 -8.96 -12.24
CA ILE A 391 17.33 -8.21 -13.20
C ILE A 391 17.49 -6.75 -12.77
N ILE A 392 18.54 -6.12 -13.28
CA ILE A 392 18.83 -4.70 -13.23
C ILE A 392 18.54 -4.10 -14.61
N THR A 393 17.91 -2.93 -14.62
CA THR A 393 17.70 -2.08 -15.80
C THR A 393 18.10 -0.65 -15.49
N PHE A 394 18.05 0.25 -16.48
CA PHE A 394 18.00 1.68 -16.17
C PHE A 394 16.70 2.00 -15.42
N ASN A 395 16.76 2.99 -14.55
CA ASN A 395 15.59 3.40 -13.77
C ASN A 395 14.61 4.27 -14.57
N SER A 396 15.09 4.97 -15.61
CA SER A 396 14.24 5.78 -16.48
C SER A 396 14.82 5.89 -17.89
N ARG A 397 13.95 6.21 -18.85
CA ARG A 397 14.35 6.51 -20.23
C ARG A 397 15.19 7.78 -20.34
N ALA A 398 15.03 8.73 -19.42
CA ALA A 398 15.82 9.95 -19.39
C ALA A 398 17.30 9.65 -19.10
N ILE A 399 17.57 8.68 -18.21
CA ILE A 399 18.94 8.19 -17.94
C ILE A 399 19.55 7.54 -19.18
N GLU A 400 18.78 6.70 -19.89
CA GLU A 400 19.23 6.12 -21.17
C GLU A 400 19.61 7.21 -22.19
N CYS A 401 18.77 8.24 -22.32
CA CYS A 401 19.03 9.37 -23.21
C CYS A 401 20.29 10.14 -22.81
N TYR A 402 20.44 10.45 -21.52
CA TYR A 402 21.62 11.12 -20.99
C TYR A 402 22.90 10.33 -21.28
N ILE A 403 22.92 9.02 -21.02
CA ILE A 403 24.08 8.17 -21.29
C ILE A 403 24.40 8.13 -22.79
N ARG A 404 23.39 8.03 -23.65
CA ARG A 404 23.57 7.98 -25.11
C ARG A 404 24.19 9.27 -25.64
N GLU A 405 23.75 10.43 -25.16
CA GLU A 405 24.30 11.73 -25.56
C GLU A 405 25.67 12.03 -24.93
N ASN A 406 25.99 11.39 -23.80
CA ASN A 406 27.27 11.52 -23.09
C ASN A 406 28.13 10.25 -23.17
N ALA A 407 28.01 9.49 -24.25
CA ALA A 407 28.63 8.18 -24.40
C ALA A 407 30.15 8.19 -24.17
N GLY A 408 30.86 9.28 -24.54
CA GLY A 408 32.29 9.42 -24.33
C GLY A 408 32.74 9.44 -22.86
N ILE A 409 31.82 9.67 -21.91
CA ILE A 409 32.09 9.62 -20.46
C ILE A 409 31.95 8.18 -19.93
N PHE A 410 31.08 7.38 -20.55
CA PHE A 410 30.62 6.10 -19.98
C PHE A 410 30.98 4.85 -20.80
N ILE A 411 31.36 4.97 -22.07
CA ILE A 411 31.64 3.85 -22.99
C ILE A 411 33.14 3.64 -23.20
#